data_AF-A0A1V4TWZ5-F1
#
_entry.id   AF-A0A1V4TWZ5-F1
#
_cell.length_a   1.000
_cell.length_b   1.000
_cell.length_c   1.000
_cell.angle_alpha   90.00
_cell.angle_beta   90.00
_cell.angle_gamma   90.00
#
_symmetry.space_group_name_H-M   'P 1'
#
loop_
_entity.id
_entity.type
_entity.pdbx_description
1 polymer ?
#
loop_
_entity_poly.entity_id
_entity_poly.type
_entity_poly.pdbx_seq_one_letter_code
_entity_poly.pdbx_strand_id
1 'polypeptide(L)'
;MKKNTVLKIFFTVVLIGFIFSRISILEVVKTLSSLNLVYLAGAFLFVPALIIIRTLRWNLFLNYCRIIIPFSESIKILLIGSFYGLVTPGHFGEIGRVFHIEERKTTTLPTIILEKGIDICTLIVLSALSILVFFPGNIGLGILIAFFFVAVTVVFFLMTNKKTIGLLAKYAGISQDDCEQFTHAIQSMVGNIPLMTTSFILALLYYAVACLIGYLVAVSAGFNPWVFVTIPLIVLIGNIPLTIAGLGLRESVGSLTFSILGENSADGFVFAFVLFMIITVFPSLVGYILVMLAKEESERRNGQITGLLSPYLEKRRIFQIRNAITGGRILDYGCGNGKLVSHIPFSRYTGTDKDFSAILNARKIHFSENVSFCSLEEFKGNHEQYDIIILSAVIEHFQDPFETLGELVTRLDNPGKIVITTPTPLGNAVLRIGSFIGIFSSSAFKEHNMIFHKQDIFRLAQNLHLSVVGYETFEFGLNQLAVLSNERGI
;
A
#
# COMPACT_ATOMS: atom_id res chain seq x y z
N MET A 1 -0.06 17.61 5.83
CA MET A 1 0.45 16.40 6.52
C MET A 1 -0.31 16.19 7.83
N LYS A 2 -0.67 14.95 8.20
CA LYS A 2 -1.35 14.70 9.49
C LYS A 2 -0.41 15.08 10.65
N LYS A 3 -0.92 15.72 11.72
CA LYS A 3 -0.15 16.10 12.94
C LYS A 3 0.71 14.93 13.48
N ASN A 4 0.20 13.71 13.43
CA ASN A 4 0.91 12.50 13.88
C ASN A 4 2.16 12.16 13.05
N THR A 5 2.18 12.47 11.75
CA THR A 5 3.35 12.21 10.89
C THR A 5 4.48 13.19 11.22
N VAL A 6 4.15 14.46 11.44
CA VAL A 6 5.12 15.49 11.82
C VAL A 6 5.76 15.16 13.18
N LEU A 7 4.96 14.74 14.15
CA LEU A 7 5.45 14.33 15.47
C LEU A 7 6.42 13.13 15.38
N LYS A 8 6.12 12.14 14.55
CA LYS A 8 7.00 10.96 14.37
C LYS A 8 8.30 11.29 13.65
N ILE A 9 8.26 12.15 12.64
CA ILE A 9 9.46 12.68 11.98
C ILE A 9 10.30 13.45 13.00
N PHE A 10 9.68 14.31 13.80
CA PHE A 10 10.35 15.03 14.88
C PHE A 10 11.04 14.09 15.87
N PHE A 11 10.32 13.08 16.40
CA PHE A 11 10.93 12.09 17.30
C PHE A 11 12.09 11.34 16.65
N THR A 12 11.96 10.95 15.38
CA THR A 12 13.02 10.23 14.65
C THR A 12 14.26 11.12 14.49
N VAL A 13 14.08 12.39 14.09
CA VAL A 13 15.17 13.37 13.96
C VAL A 13 15.83 13.68 15.31
N VAL A 14 15.04 13.83 16.37
CA VAL A 14 15.55 14.08 17.74
C VAL A 14 16.34 12.89 18.26
N LEU A 15 15.84 11.66 18.11
CA LEU A 15 16.56 10.44 18.53
C LEU A 15 17.87 10.29 17.76
N ILE A 16 17.84 10.44 16.44
CA ILE A 16 19.04 10.37 15.61
C ILE A 16 20.04 11.47 15.99
N GLY A 17 19.58 12.71 16.17
CA GLY A 17 20.42 13.83 16.61
C GLY A 17 21.03 13.60 17.99
N PHE A 18 20.25 13.05 18.93
CA PHE A 18 20.76 12.68 20.26
C PHE A 18 21.84 11.59 20.18
N ILE A 19 21.64 10.56 19.35
CA ILE A 19 22.62 9.48 19.15
C ILE A 19 23.92 10.05 18.56
N PHE A 20 23.84 10.86 17.50
CA PHE A 20 25.03 11.48 16.90
C PHE A 20 25.72 12.51 17.81
N SER A 21 25.03 13.05 18.81
CA SER A 21 25.67 13.87 19.85
C SER A 21 26.50 13.06 20.84
N ARG A 22 26.28 11.73 20.91
CA ARG A 22 26.94 10.81 21.84
C ARG A 22 27.94 9.86 21.17
N ILE A 23 27.83 9.68 19.85
CA ILE A 23 28.65 8.75 19.07
C ILE A 23 29.53 9.52 18.09
N SER A 24 30.82 9.17 18.05
CA SER A 24 31.75 9.71 17.07
C SER A 24 31.45 9.18 15.66
N ILE A 25 31.07 10.07 14.75
CA ILE A 25 30.84 9.73 13.33
C ILE A 25 32.08 9.10 12.70
N LEU A 26 33.28 9.57 13.09
CA LEU A 26 34.55 9.03 12.61
C LEU A 26 34.72 7.56 12.98
N GLU A 27 34.31 7.17 14.20
CA GLU A 27 34.36 5.77 14.65
C GLU A 27 33.37 4.91 13.87
N VAL A 28 32.14 5.39 13.67
CA VAL A 28 31.13 4.69 12.85
C VAL A 28 31.65 4.43 11.44
N VAL A 29 32.22 5.45 10.78
CA VAL A 29 32.78 5.31 9.43
C VAL A 29 33.96 4.34 9.41
N LYS A 30 34.84 4.42 10.41
CA LYS A 30 35.99 3.51 10.55
C LYS A 30 35.53 2.06 10.69
N THR A 31 34.60 1.78 11.60
CA THR A 31 34.07 0.43 11.84
C THR A 31 33.35 -0.12 10.59
N LEU A 32 32.56 0.71 9.89
CA LEU A 32 31.93 0.32 8.61
C LEU A 32 32.97 -0.02 7.53
N SER A 33 34.08 0.74 7.47
CA SER A 33 35.14 0.51 6.49
C SER A 33 35.98 -0.75 6.76
N SER A 34 36.00 -1.23 8.01
CA SER A 34 36.73 -2.43 8.41
C SER A 34 35.94 -3.73 8.30
N LEU A 35 34.67 -3.68 7.88
CA LEU A 35 33.83 -4.88 7.79
C LEU A 35 34.36 -5.86 6.73
N ASN A 36 34.54 -7.11 7.13
CA ASN A 36 34.95 -8.18 6.22
C ASN A 36 33.78 -8.63 5.33
N LEU A 37 33.93 -8.39 4.03
CA LEU A 37 32.91 -8.65 3.01
C LEU A 37 32.53 -10.14 2.86
N VAL A 38 33.41 -11.08 3.22
CA VAL A 38 33.13 -12.52 3.11
C VAL A 38 32.06 -12.93 4.13
N TYR A 39 32.19 -12.48 5.38
CA TYR A 39 31.19 -12.74 6.41
C TYR A 39 29.87 -12.01 6.13
N LEU A 40 29.93 -10.79 5.58
CA LEU A 40 28.73 -10.08 5.14
C LEU A 40 28.02 -10.81 3.99
N ALA A 41 28.76 -11.32 3.00
CA ALA A 41 28.18 -12.13 1.93
C ALA A 41 27.51 -13.40 2.49
N GLY A 42 28.14 -14.05 3.46
CA GLY A 42 27.54 -15.15 4.22
C GLY A 42 26.23 -14.74 4.92
N ALA A 43 26.20 -13.57 5.54
CA ALA A 43 25.01 -13.03 6.19
C ALA A 43 23.85 -12.80 5.19
N PHE A 44 24.14 -12.25 4.01
CA PHE A 44 23.16 -12.09 2.93
C PHE A 44 22.62 -13.42 2.40
N LEU A 45 23.45 -14.48 2.37
CA LEU A 45 23.04 -15.81 1.89
C LEU A 45 21.96 -16.47 2.78
N PHE A 46 21.85 -16.07 4.04
CA PHE A 46 20.80 -16.55 4.96
C PHE A 46 19.48 -15.76 4.86
N VAL A 47 19.44 -14.62 4.17
CA VAL A 47 18.22 -13.83 4.02
C VAL A 47 17.11 -14.59 3.28
N PRO A 48 17.37 -15.34 2.18
CA PRO A 48 16.38 -16.22 1.58
C PRO A 48 15.76 -17.22 2.55
N ALA A 49 16.55 -17.77 3.48
CA ALA A 49 16.04 -18.70 4.50
C ALA A 49 15.02 -18.01 5.43
N LEU A 50 15.30 -16.77 5.86
CA LEU A 50 14.34 -15.97 6.63
C LEU A 50 13.02 -15.75 5.88
N ILE A 51 13.09 -15.42 4.59
CA ILE A 51 11.91 -15.21 3.73
C ILE A 51 11.13 -16.52 3.60
N ILE A 52 11.81 -17.64 3.34
CA ILE A 52 11.17 -18.96 3.20
C ILE A 52 10.46 -19.37 4.49
N ILE A 53 11.12 -19.26 5.64
CA ILE A 53 10.53 -19.61 6.95
C ILE A 53 9.28 -18.78 7.21
N ARG A 54 9.37 -17.47 6.97
CA ARG A 54 8.25 -16.54 7.18
C ARG A 54 7.08 -16.85 6.24
N THR A 55 7.36 -17.18 4.98
CA THR A 55 6.35 -17.61 4.01
C THR A 55 5.71 -18.95 4.38
N LEU A 56 6.51 -19.95 4.77
CA LEU A 56 5.99 -21.24 5.24
C LEU A 56 5.03 -21.05 6.40
N ARG A 57 5.42 -20.24 7.39
CA ARG A 57 4.59 -19.92 8.54
C ARG A 57 3.29 -19.22 8.15
N TRP A 58 3.36 -18.21 7.28
CA TRP A 58 2.15 -17.51 6.86
C TRP A 58 1.21 -18.41 6.05
N ASN A 59 1.75 -19.27 5.18
CA ASN A 59 0.96 -20.26 4.45
C ASN A 59 0.26 -21.28 5.36
N LEU A 60 0.79 -21.60 6.55
CA LEU A 60 0.06 -22.43 7.52
C LEU A 60 -1.27 -21.78 7.92
N PHE A 61 -1.27 -20.47 8.18
CA PHE A 61 -2.48 -19.74 8.52
C PHE A 61 -3.44 -19.60 7.33
N LEU A 62 -2.92 -19.29 6.14
CA LEU A 62 -3.74 -19.20 4.92
C LEU A 62 -4.42 -20.53 4.62
N ASN A 63 -3.67 -21.64 4.63
CA ASN A 63 -4.20 -22.98 4.39
C ASN A 63 -5.24 -23.39 5.44
N TYR A 64 -5.04 -23.02 6.72
CA TYR A 64 -6.03 -23.26 7.77
C TYR A 64 -7.35 -22.53 7.49
N CYS A 65 -7.27 -21.30 6.98
CA CYS A 65 -8.43 -20.53 6.51
C CYS A 65 -8.96 -20.95 5.13
N ARG A 66 -8.45 -22.04 4.54
CA ARG A 66 -8.78 -22.54 3.19
C ARG A 66 -8.46 -21.55 2.07
N ILE A 67 -7.51 -20.65 2.29
CA ILE A 67 -6.98 -19.71 1.29
C ILE A 67 -5.76 -20.37 0.66
N ILE A 68 -5.86 -20.76 -0.60
CA ILE A 68 -4.81 -21.48 -1.32
C ILE A 68 -4.10 -20.51 -2.27
N ILE A 69 -2.83 -20.23 -1.97
CA ILE A 69 -1.98 -19.35 -2.79
C ILE A 69 -0.71 -20.12 -3.15
N PRO A 70 -0.22 -20.07 -4.39
CA PRO A 70 1.06 -20.65 -4.77
C PRO A 70 2.20 -20.09 -3.90
N PHE A 71 3.13 -20.95 -3.47
CA PHE A 71 4.21 -20.55 -2.55
C PHE A 71 5.04 -19.36 -3.07
N SER A 72 5.31 -19.31 -4.38
CA SER A 72 6.00 -18.21 -5.04
C SER A 72 5.23 -16.89 -4.95
N GLU A 73 3.92 -16.92 -5.09
CA GLU A 73 3.07 -15.74 -4.94
C GLU A 73 3.02 -15.28 -3.48
N SER A 74 2.98 -16.21 -2.51
CA SER A 74 3.09 -15.87 -1.09
C SER A 74 4.42 -15.18 -0.76
N ILE A 75 5.55 -15.62 -1.35
CA ILE A 75 6.85 -14.91 -1.23
C ILE A 75 6.73 -13.48 -1.79
N LYS A 76 6.20 -13.33 -3.00
CA LYS A 76 6.06 -12.04 -3.67
C LYS A 76 5.22 -11.07 -2.82
N ILE A 77 4.07 -11.51 -2.34
CA ILE A 77 3.20 -10.72 -1.47
C ILE A 77 3.92 -10.37 -0.16
N LEU A 78 4.67 -11.30 0.42
CA LEU A 78 5.45 -11.05 1.65
C LEU A 78 6.51 -9.97 1.46
N LEU A 79 7.25 -10.00 0.34
CA LEU A 79 8.25 -8.99 0.00
C LEU A 79 7.62 -7.62 -0.24
N ILE A 80 6.52 -7.56 -1.00
CA ILE A 80 5.72 -6.33 -1.18
C ILE A 80 5.23 -5.78 0.17
N GLY A 81 4.76 -6.67 1.04
CA GLY A 81 4.38 -6.33 2.41
C GLY A 81 5.54 -5.74 3.22
N SER A 82 6.73 -6.32 3.10
CA SER A 82 7.94 -5.85 3.79
C SER A 82 8.30 -4.42 3.36
N PHE A 83 8.17 -4.11 2.07
CA PHE A 83 8.32 -2.74 1.56
C PHE A 83 7.35 -1.76 2.23
N TYR A 84 6.06 -2.09 2.30
CA TYR A 84 5.08 -1.26 3.01
C TYR A 84 5.42 -1.15 4.51
N GLY A 85 5.95 -2.22 5.11
CA GLY A 85 6.47 -2.23 6.46
C GLY A 85 7.58 -1.21 6.67
N LEU A 86 8.57 -1.16 5.77
CA LEU A 86 9.70 -0.24 5.85
C LEU A 86 9.28 1.24 5.82
N VAL A 87 8.27 1.60 5.02
CA VAL A 87 7.81 3.00 4.91
C VAL A 87 6.81 3.40 6.01
N THR A 88 6.45 2.47 6.91
CA THR A 88 5.46 2.72 7.96
C THR A 88 6.06 2.58 9.37
N PRO A 89 5.53 3.32 10.37
CA PRO A 89 5.95 3.14 11.75
C PRO A 89 5.65 1.72 12.25
N GLY A 90 6.57 1.13 13.02
CA GLY A 90 6.40 -0.20 13.64
C GLY A 90 6.10 -1.35 12.67
N HIS A 91 6.48 -1.22 11.40
CA HIS A 91 6.21 -2.22 10.36
C HIS A 91 4.71 -2.56 10.19
N PHE A 92 3.81 -1.62 10.50
CA PHE A 92 2.36 -1.83 10.37
C PHE A 92 1.90 -2.01 8.91
N GLY A 93 2.62 -1.44 7.96
CA GLY A 93 2.33 -1.53 6.52
C GLY A 93 2.40 -2.94 5.95
N GLU A 94 3.04 -3.89 6.64
CA GLU A 94 2.99 -5.32 6.28
C GLU A 94 1.57 -5.90 6.30
N ILE A 95 0.63 -5.25 6.98
CA ILE A 95 -0.80 -5.58 6.90
C ILE A 95 -1.34 -5.39 5.48
N GLY A 96 -0.71 -4.50 4.69
CA GLY A 96 -1.05 -4.21 3.32
C GLY A 96 -0.98 -5.44 2.38
N ARG A 97 -0.32 -6.53 2.80
CA ARG A 97 -0.37 -7.84 2.11
C ARG A 97 -1.79 -8.32 1.84
N VAL A 98 -2.73 -8.01 2.73
CA VAL A 98 -4.16 -8.35 2.58
C VAL A 98 -4.74 -7.80 1.27
N PHE A 99 -4.28 -6.66 0.77
CA PHE A 99 -4.80 -6.08 -0.48
C PHE A 99 -4.31 -6.79 -1.74
N HIS A 100 -3.30 -7.65 -1.64
CA HIS A 100 -2.76 -8.45 -2.74
C HIS A 100 -3.36 -9.87 -2.81
N ILE A 101 -4.35 -10.16 -1.97
CA ILE A 101 -5.07 -11.44 -1.97
C ILE A 101 -6.53 -11.18 -2.36
N GLU A 102 -7.03 -11.93 -3.33
CA GLU A 102 -8.42 -11.89 -3.83
C GLU A 102 -9.41 -12.59 -2.89
N GLU A 103 -9.25 -12.41 -1.58
CA GLU A 103 -10.09 -12.99 -0.54
C GLU A 103 -10.64 -11.92 0.40
N ARG A 104 -11.66 -12.30 1.18
CA ARG A 104 -12.26 -11.40 2.17
C ARG A 104 -11.21 -10.94 3.18
N LYS A 105 -11.22 -9.64 3.50
CA LYS A 105 -10.25 -9.06 4.43
C LYS A 105 -10.50 -9.53 5.86
N THR A 106 -11.75 -9.86 6.18
CA THR A 106 -12.18 -10.43 7.47
C THR A 106 -11.57 -11.79 7.77
N THR A 107 -11.18 -12.57 6.77
CA THR A 107 -10.50 -13.88 6.93
C THR A 107 -8.99 -13.75 6.78
N THR A 108 -8.52 -12.89 5.88
CA THR A 108 -7.09 -12.75 5.58
C THR A 108 -6.34 -11.94 6.64
N LEU A 109 -6.92 -10.84 7.14
CA LEU A 109 -6.28 -9.96 8.12
C LEU A 109 -5.93 -10.66 9.46
N PRO A 110 -6.80 -11.50 10.04
CA PRO A 110 -6.48 -12.36 11.18
C PRO A 110 -5.16 -13.13 11.05
N THR A 111 -4.87 -13.68 9.87
CA THR A 111 -3.65 -14.49 9.65
C THR A 111 -2.37 -13.70 9.91
N ILE A 112 -2.34 -12.44 9.46
CA ILE A 112 -1.19 -11.54 9.62
C ILE A 112 -1.10 -11.03 11.06
N ILE A 113 -2.24 -10.73 11.67
CA ILE A 113 -2.31 -10.25 13.05
C ILE A 113 -1.78 -11.33 14.01
N LEU A 114 -2.18 -12.59 13.81
CA LEU A 114 -1.66 -13.72 14.59
C LEU A 114 -0.17 -13.96 14.33
N GLU A 115 0.28 -13.88 13.07
CA GLU A 115 1.70 -13.96 12.73
C GLU A 115 2.53 -12.93 13.55
N LYS A 116 2.11 -11.66 13.54
CA LYS A 116 2.77 -10.57 14.29
C LYS A 116 2.67 -10.75 15.80
N GLY A 117 1.54 -11.22 16.31
CA GLY A 117 1.36 -11.51 17.73
C GLY A 117 2.37 -12.55 18.22
N ILE A 118 2.53 -13.63 17.45
CA ILE A 118 3.50 -14.69 17.75
C ILE A 118 4.94 -14.14 17.70
N ASP A 119 5.28 -13.31 16.71
CA ASP A 119 6.61 -12.68 16.64
C ASP A 119 6.92 -11.85 17.89
N ILE A 120 5.98 -11.02 18.35
CA ILE A 120 6.16 -10.21 19.55
C ILE A 120 6.34 -11.11 20.78
N CYS A 121 5.52 -12.17 20.93
CA CYS A 121 5.66 -13.12 22.02
C CYS A 121 7.01 -13.83 22.01
N THR A 122 7.44 -14.32 20.85
CA THR A 122 8.74 -14.99 20.69
C THR A 122 9.90 -14.04 21.01
N LEU A 123 9.87 -12.80 20.49
CA LEU A 123 10.87 -11.79 20.77
C LEU A 123 10.94 -11.42 22.26
N ILE A 124 9.80 -11.31 22.94
CA ILE A 124 9.76 -11.03 24.37
C ILE A 124 10.44 -12.15 25.16
N VAL A 125 10.12 -13.42 24.86
CA VAL A 125 10.73 -14.57 25.54
C VAL A 125 12.24 -14.63 25.27
N LEU A 126 12.64 -14.45 24.01
CA LEU A 126 14.07 -14.47 23.65
C LEU A 126 14.83 -13.29 24.25
N SER A 127 14.23 -12.09 24.28
CA SER A 127 14.85 -10.90 24.91
C SER A 127 15.01 -11.07 26.41
N ALA A 128 14.04 -11.69 27.08
CA ALA A 128 14.15 -12.06 28.49
C ALA A 128 15.33 -13.00 28.74
N LEU A 129 15.53 -14.00 27.88
CA LEU A 129 16.68 -14.90 27.94
C LEU A 129 18.00 -14.13 27.70
N SER A 130 18.04 -13.23 26.72
CA SER A 130 19.22 -12.39 26.46
C SER A 130 19.60 -11.58 27.70
N ILE A 131 18.62 -10.94 28.32
CA ILE A 131 18.80 -10.11 29.49
C ILE A 131 19.27 -10.95 30.70
N LEU A 132 18.73 -12.16 30.90
CA LEU A 132 19.19 -13.10 31.94
C LEU A 132 20.66 -13.49 31.79
N VAL A 133 21.12 -13.72 30.55
CA VAL A 133 22.51 -14.08 30.25
C VAL A 133 23.48 -12.94 30.59
N PHE A 134 23.11 -11.69 30.31
CA PHE A 134 23.99 -10.54 30.51
C PHE A 134 23.94 -9.93 31.92
N PHE A 135 22.85 -10.14 32.68
CA PHE A 135 22.70 -9.59 34.04
C PHE A 135 22.22 -10.65 35.05
N PRO A 136 23.03 -11.67 35.33
CA PRO A 136 22.66 -12.71 36.29
C PRO A 136 22.44 -12.09 37.69
N GLY A 137 21.33 -12.45 38.34
CA GLY A 137 21.05 -12.10 39.74
C GLY A 137 20.35 -10.77 40.02
N ASN A 138 19.97 -10.00 39.00
CA ASN A 138 19.26 -8.73 39.21
C ASN A 138 17.75 -8.95 39.43
N ILE A 139 17.23 -8.62 40.62
CA ILE A 139 15.80 -8.78 40.96
C ILE A 139 14.89 -7.94 40.05
N GLY A 140 15.35 -6.75 39.61
CA GLY A 140 14.62 -5.90 38.66
C GLY A 140 14.39 -6.57 37.31
N LEU A 141 15.24 -7.55 36.97
CA LEU A 141 15.16 -8.35 35.76
C LEU A 141 14.01 -9.36 35.82
N GLY A 142 13.82 -10.01 36.98
CA GLY A 142 12.67 -10.89 37.21
C GLY A 142 11.35 -10.12 37.11
N ILE A 143 11.31 -8.89 37.62
CA ILE A 143 10.14 -8.00 37.52
C ILE A 143 9.88 -7.61 36.06
N LEU A 144 10.94 -7.28 35.29
CA LEU A 144 10.82 -6.94 33.87
C LEU A 144 10.29 -8.13 33.06
N ILE A 145 10.79 -9.34 33.30
CA ILE A 145 10.32 -10.58 32.64
C ILE A 145 8.85 -10.85 32.99
N ALA A 146 8.46 -10.71 34.26
CA ALA A 146 7.08 -10.86 34.70
C ALA A 146 6.15 -9.83 34.03
N PHE A 147 6.58 -8.56 33.94
CA PHE A 147 5.83 -7.51 33.25
C PHE A 147 5.60 -7.85 31.77
N PHE A 148 6.65 -8.33 31.10
CA PHE A 148 6.57 -8.77 29.70
C PHE A 148 5.62 -9.95 29.52
N PHE A 149 5.64 -10.93 30.42
CA PHE A 149 4.73 -12.07 30.39
C PHE A 149 3.25 -11.67 30.60
N VAL A 150 3.01 -10.72 31.51
CA VAL A 150 1.69 -10.10 31.72
C VAL A 150 1.27 -9.34 30.46
N ALA A 151 2.14 -8.55 29.85
CA ALA A 151 1.85 -7.81 28.63
C ALA A 151 1.46 -8.75 27.46
N VAL A 152 2.19 -9.86 27.29
CA VAL A 152 1.85 -10.91 26.31
C VAL A 152 0.47 -11.50 26.58
N THR A 153 0.17 -11.83 27.84
CA THR A 153 -1.10 -12.42 28.24
C THR A 153 -2.26 -11.45 28.00
N VAL A 154 -2.06 -10.17 28.30
CA VAL A 154 -3.04 -9.11 28.04
C VAL A 154 -3.26 -8.93 26.54
N VAL A 155 -2.20 -8.86 25.73
CA VAL A 155 -2.34 -8.74 24.26
C VAL A 155 -3.10 -9.92 23.69
N PHE A 156 -2.76 -11.14 24.10
CA PHE A 156 -3.45 -12.34 23.65
C PHE A 156 -4.92 -12.38 24.08
N PHE A 157 -5.22 -11.97 25.32
CA PHE A 157 -6.58 -11.83 25.82
C PHE A 157 -7.38 -10.78 25.03
N LEU A 158 -6.79 -9.61 24.76
CA LEU A 158 -7.43 -8.56 23.96
C LEU A 158 -7.71 -9.02 22.53
N MET A 159 -6.79 -9.79 21.93
CA MET A 159 -6.90 -10.33 20.58
C MET A 159 -7.92 -11.47 20.44
N THR A 160 -8.32 -12.13 21.53
CA THR A 160 -9.24 -13.28 21.52
C THR A 160 -10.61 -12.96 22.10
N ASN A 161 -10.74 -11.87 22.87
CA ASN A 161 -11.98 -11.51 23.53
C ASN A 161 -12.96 -10.78 22.60
N LYS A 162 -14.08 -11.46 22.31
CA LYS A 162 -15.18 -10.99 21.44
C LYS A 162 -15.72 -9.61 21.84
N LYS A 163 -15.76 -9.29 23.15
CA LYS A 163 -16.27 -7.99 23.63
C LYS A 163 -15.36 -6.84 23.21
N THR A 164 -14.04 -7.00 23.34
CA THR A 164 -13.06 -5.96 22.98
C THR A 164 -13.00 -5.73 21.48
N ILE A 165 -13.01 -6.81 20.70
CA ILE A 165 -13.04 -6.72 19.23
C ILE A 165 -14.33 -6.05 18.76
N GLY A 166 -15.49 -6.41 19.34
CA GLY A 166 -16.77 -5.77 19.04
C GLY A 166 -16.78 -4.26 19.37
N LEU A 167 -16.13 -3.87 20.47
CA LEU A 167 -15.99 -2.47 20.87
C LEU A 167 -15.14 -1.67 19.87
N LEU A 168 -14.00 -2.24 19.44
CA LEU A 168 -13.13 -1.66 18.42
C LEU A 168 -13.82 -1.58 17.05
N ALA A 169 -14.55 -2.64 16.67
CA ALA A 169 -15.30 -2.71 15.41
C ALA A 169 -16.40 -1.65 15.33
N LYS A 170 -17.10 -1.39 16.46
CA LYS A 170 -18.11 -0.33 16.57
C LYS A 170 -17.50 1.05 16.34
N TYR A 171 -16.33 1.34 16.93
CA TYR A 171 -15.63 2.61 16.71
C TYR A 171 -15.08 2.75 15.28
N ALA A 172 -14.76 1.64 14.62
CA ALA A 172 -14.27 1.61 13.25
C ALA A 172 -15.37 1.62 12.18
N GLY A 173 -16.65 1.58 12.56
CA GLY A 173 -17.79 1.55 11.63
C GLY A 173 -17.91 0.24 10.84
N ILE A 174 -17.41 -0.87 11.40
CA ILE A 174 -17.42 -2.19 10.77
C ILE A 174 -18.76 -2.89 11.05
N SER A 175 -19.28 -3.65 10.07
CA SER A 175 -20.53 -4.39 10.22
C SER A 175 -20.40 -5.45 11.33
N GLN A 176 -21.53 -5.79 11.97
CA GLN A 176 -21.55 -6.80 13.03
C GLN A 176 -21.12 -8.18 12.49
N ASP A 177 -21.58 -8.55 11.30
CA ASP A 177 -21.23 -9.81 10.63
C ASP A 177 -19.73 -9.91 10.32
N ASP A 178 -19.11 -8.83 9.84
CA ASP A 178 -17.67 -8.78 9.57
C ASP A 178 -16.85 -8.95 10.86
N CYS A 179 -17.32 -8.34 11.96
CA CYS A 179 -16.69 -8.48 13.27
C CYS A 179 -16.79 -9.92 13.80
N GLU A 180 -17.91 -10.60 13.59
CA GLU A 180 -18.09 -11.99 14.00
C GLU A 180 -17.21 -12.93 13.18
N GLN A 181 -17.14 -12.76 11.86
CA GLN A 181 -16.26 -13.54 10.99
C GLN A 181 -14.79 -13.36 11.38
N PHE A 182 -14.35 -12.12 11.62
CA PHE A 182 -12.99 -11.82 12.05
C PHE A 182 -12.66 -12.48 13.39
N THR A 183 -13.55 -12.37 14.38
CA THR A 183 -13.36 -12.94 15.71
C THR A 183 -13.31 -14.47 15.64
N HIS A 184 -14.21 -15.08 14.88
CA HIS A 184 -14.25 -16.52 14.67
C HIS A 184 -12.98 -17.04 14.00
N ALA A 185 -12.45 -16.33 13.01
CA ALA A 185 -11.19 -16.68 12.35
C ALA A 185 -10.01 -16.68 13.35
N ILE A 186 -9.88 -15.66 14.20
CA ILE A 186 -8.83 -15.64 15.24
C ILE A 186 -9.03 -16.77 16.25
N GLN A 187 -10.24 -16.93 16.80
CA GLN A 187 -10.50 -17.92 17.84
C GLN A 187 -10.30 -19.36 17.37
N SER A 188 -10.70 -19.68 16.13
CA SER A 188 -10.48 -21.01 15.55
C SER A 188 -8.98 -21.32 15.35
N MET A 189 -8.21 -20.37 14.82
CA MET A 189 -6.76 -20.52 14.67
C MET A 189 -6.04 -20.67 16.01
N VAL A 190 -6.37 -19.81 16.98
CA VAL A 190 -5.79 -19.85 18.33
C VAL A 190 -6.15 -21.14 19.07
N GLY A 191 -7.38 -21.64 18.90
CA GLY A 191 -7.83 -22.89 19.49
C GLY A 191 -7.15 -24.13 18.88
N ASN A 192 -6.50 -24.01 17.72
CA ASN A 192 -5.79 -25.12 17.10
C ASN A 192 -4.35 -25.22 17.62
N ILE A 193 -4.16 -26.08 18.63
CA ILE A 193 -2.84 -26.28 19.27
C ILE A 193 -1.74 -26.69 18.26
N PRO A 194 -1.95 -27.65 17.35
CA PRO A 194 -0.91 -28.02 16.37
C PRO A 194 -0.46 -26.86 15.47
N LEU A 195 -1.41 -26.07 14.96
CA LEU A 195 -1.13 -24.87 14.15
C LEU A 195 -0.29 -23.87 14.95
N MET A 196 -0.69 -23.60 16.20
CA MET A 196 0.00 -22.64 17.06
C MET A 196 1.40 -23.07 17.44
N THR A 197 1.58 -24.33 17.84
CA THR A 197 2.88 -24.89 18.16
C THR A 197 3.80 -24.88 16.94
N THR A 198 3.31 -25.30 15.76
CA THR A 198 4.11 -25.30 14.53
C THR A 198 4.51 -23.88 14.13
N SER A 199 3.58 -22.91 14.22
CA SER A 199 3.88 -21.51 13.94
C SER A 199 4.90 -20.92 14.91
N PHE A 200 4.84 -21.28 16.20
CA PHE A 200 5.80 -20.83 17.20
C PHE A 200 7.20 -21.43 16.97
N ILE A 201 7.29 -22.71 16.59
CA ILE A 201 8.57 -23.35 16.23
C ILE A 201 9.19 -22.66 15.01
N LEU A 202 8.39 -22.36 13.98
CA LEU A 202 8.88 -21.60 12.81
C LEU A 202 9.32 -20.18 13.19
N ALA A 203 8.66 -19.54 14.17
CA ALA A 203 9.10 -18.24 14.70
C ALA A 203 10.45 -18.36 15.42
N LEU A 204 10.65 -19.38 16.26
CA LEU A 204 11.95 -19.65 16.90
C LEU A 204 13.05 -19.92 15.87
N LEU A 205 12.75 -20.71 14.84
CA LEU A 205 13.68 -20.99 13.75
C LEU A 205 14.07 -19.71 12.98
N TYR A 206 13.09 -18.84 12.70
CA TYR A 206 13.34 -17.53 12.08
C TYR A 206 14.34 -16.71 12.91
N TYR A 207 14.11 -16.58 14.22
CA TYR A 207 15.01 -15.80 15.08
C TYR A 207 16.36 -16.49 15.31
N ALA A 208 16.44 -17.83 15.26
CA ALA A 208 17.70 -18.55 15.29
C ALA A 208 18.56 -18.22 14.05
N VAL A 209 17.95 -18.19 12.86
CA VAL A 209 18.63 -17.77 11.63
C VAL A 209 19.01 -16.29 11.69
N ALA A 210 18.16 -15.43 12.25
CA ALA A 210 18.49 -14.01 12.46
C ALA A 210 19.69 -13.84 13.42
N CYS A 211 19.76 -14.64 14.48
CA CYS A 211 20.92 -14.68 15.38
C CYS A 211 22.19 -15.17 14.67
N LEU A 212 22.10 -16.13 13.74
CA LEU A 212 23.23 -16.58 12.93
C LEU A 212 23.74 -15.47 12.01
N ILE A 213 22.85 -14.73 11.35
CA ILE A 213 23.21 -13.51 10.59
C ILE A 213 23.91 -12.51 11.51
N GLY A 214 23.36 -12.31 12.70
CA GLY A 214 23.97 -11.61 13.81
C GLY A 214 25.41 -11.94 14.11
N TYR A 215 25.65 -13.23 14.37
CA TYR A 215 26.96 -13.76 14.64
C TYR A 215 27.93 -13.47 13.49
N LEU A 216 27.51 -13.65 12.24
CA LEU A 216 28.34 -13.34 11.06
C LEU A 216 28.67 -11.85 10.97
N VAL A 217 27.71 -10.96 11.27
CA VAL A 217 27.96 -9.51 11.34
C VAL A 217 28.94 -9.17 12.46
N ALA A 218 28.81 -9.77 13.64
CA ALA A 218 29.74 -9.55 14.76
C ALA A 218 31.17 -9.95 14.41
N VAL A 219 31.34 -11.15 13.86
CA VAL A 219 32.66 -11.66 13.43
C VAL A 219 33.23 -10.82 12.28
N SER A 220 32.39 -10.28 11.39
CA SER A 220 32.85 -9.44 10.28
C SER A 220 33.58 -8.17 10.71
N ALA A 221 33.25 -7.65 11.89
CA ALA A 221 33.81 -6.44 12.47
C ALA A 221 34.84 -6.71 13.58
N GLY A 222 35.07 -7.98 13.93
CA GLY A 222 35.93 -8.37 15.05
C GLY A 222 35.32 -8.11 16.44
N PHE A 223 34.00 -7.96 16.54
CA PHE A 223 33.30 -7.79 17.82
C PHE A 223 33.26 -9.11 18.60
N ASN A 224 32.96 -9.04 19.90
CA ASN A 224 32.68 -10.24 20.67
C ASN A 224 31.48 -10.98 20.06
N PRO A 225 31.61 -12.26 19.65
CA PRO A 225 30.52 -12.96 18.99
C PRO A 225 29.26 -13.08 19.86
N TRP A 226 29.37 -13.10 21.19
CA TRP A 226 28.23 -13.22 22.11
C TRP A 226 27.20 -12.09 21.97
N VAL A 227 27.54 -10.97 21.33
CA VAL A 227 26.61 -9.88 21.02
C VAL A 227 25.40 -10.34 20.18
N PHE A 228 25.48 -11.46 19.45
CA PHE A 228 24.33 -11.99 18.71
C PHE A 228 23.12 -12.30 19.62
N VAL A 229 23.38 -12.63 20.89
CA VAL A 229 22.33 -12.94 21.87
C VAL A 229 21.42 -11.72 22.09
N THR A 230 21.89 -10.51 21.78
CA THR A 230 21.17 -9.24 21.99
C THR A 230 20.18 -8.91 20.87
N ILE A 231 20.20 -9.66 19.77
CA ILE A 231 19.39 -9.40 18.57
C ILE A 231 17.88 -9.39 18.84
N PRO A 232 17.31 -10.36 19.56
CA PRO A 232 15.88 -10.33 19.88
C PRO A 232 15.48 -9.01 20.58
N LEU A 233 16.32 -8.49 21.47
CA LEU A 233 16.08 -7.23 22.16
C LEU A 233 16.12 -6.03 21.19
N ILE A 234 17.12 -5.97 20.30
CA ILE A 234 17.23 -4.93 19.27
C ILE A 234 16.00 -4.96 18.35
N VAL A 235 15.58 -6.14 17.88
CA VAL A 235 14.42 -6.29 16.98
C VAL A 235 13.12 -5.93 17.69
N LEU A 236 12.94 -6.34 18.95
CA LEU A 236 11.75 -6.03 19.75
C LEU A 236 11.53 -4.53 19.88
N ILE A 237 12.58 -3.79 20.25
CA ILE A 237 12.50 -2.33 20.42
C ILE A 237 12.29 -1.64 19.07
N GLY A 238 12.86 -2.18 17.98
CA GLY A 238 12.61 -1.69 16.63
C GLY A 238 11.17 -1.83 16.13
N ASN A 239 10.39 -2.73 16.71
CA ASN A 239 8.97 -2.89 16.36
C ASN A 239 8.06 -1.89 17.06
N ILE A 240 8.58 -1.09 18.01
CA ILE A 240 7.78 -0.07 18.70
C ILE A 240 7.46 1.07 17.70
N PRO A 241 6.17 1.43 17.50
CA PRO A 241 5.73 2.37 16.47
C PRO A 241 5.94 3.86 16.82
N LEU A 242 7.03 4.17 17.54
CA LEU A 242 7.43 5.51 17.93
C LEU A 242 8.21 6.22 16.80
N THR A 243 9.03 5.50 16.04
CA THR A 243 9.80 6.01 14.90
C THR A 243 9.47 5.29 13.60
N ILE A 244 9.92 5.83 12.47
CA ILE A 244 9.73 5.21 11.14
C ILE A 244 10.67 4.01 11.05
N ALA A 245 10.09 2.82 10.80
CA ALA A 245 10.80 1.54 10.77
C ALA A 245 11.65 1.21 12.02
N GLY A 246 11.47 1.90 13.16
CA GLY A 246 12.32 1.71 14.35
C GLY A 246 13.69 2.40 14.29
N LEU A 247 13.92 3.28 13.30
CA LEU A 247 15.16 4.07 13.18
C LEU A 247 15.42 4.89 14.45
N GLY A 248 16.68 4.86 14.91
CA GLY A 248 17.14 5.51 16.14
C GLY A 248 16.93 4.66 17.39
N LEU A 249 15.81 3.94 17.52
CA LEU A 249 15.53 3.13 18.70
C LEU A 249 16.40 1.87 18.76
N ARG A 250 16.50 1.16 17.63
CA ARG A 250 17.32 -0.07 17.53
C ARG A 250 18.78 0.22 17.75
N GLU A 251 19.28 1.27 17.11
CA GLU A 251 20.67 1.66 17.19
C GLU A 251 21.03 2.17 18.59
N SER A 252 20.09 2.84 19.28
CA SER A 252 20.26 3.20 20.70
C SER A 252 20.42 1.97 21.59
N VAL A 253 19.58 0.94 21.38
CA VAL A 253 19.66 -0.31 22.15
C VAL A 253 20.93 -1.08 21.82
N GLY A 254 21.34 -1.14 20.55
CA GLY A 254 22.61 -1.71 20.14
C GLY A 254 23.79 -1.03 20.82
N SER A 255 23.84 0.30 20.77
CA SER A 255 24.88 1.12 21.42
C SER A 255 24.94 0.91 22.93
N LEU A 256 23.77 0.90 23.59
CA LEU A 256 23.66 0.67 25.03
C LEU A 256 24.15 -0.74 25.40
N THR A 257 23.78 -1.74 24.61
CA THR A 257 24.14 -3.13 24.90
C THR A 257 25.65 -3.33 24.76
N PHE A 258 26.28 -2.78 23.72
CA PHE A 258 27.74 -2.82 23.58
C PHE A 258 28.44 -2.08 24.72
N SER A 259 27.94 -0.91 25.13
CA SER A 259 28.49 -0.17 26.26
C SER A 259 28.44 -0.97 27.58
N ILE A 260 27.37 -1.74 27.80
CA ILE A 260 27.24 -2.61 28.98
C ILE A 260 28.22 -3.77 28.95
N LEU A 261 28.56 -4.25 27.75
CA LEU A 261 29.58 -5.29 27.55
C LEU A 261 31.01 -4.76 27.63
N GLY A 262 31.19 -3.47 27.92
CA GLY A 262 32.50 -2.82 27.95
C GLY A 262 33.07 -2.55 26.57
N GLU A 263 32.28 -2.67 25.49
CA GLU A 263 32.66 -2.36 24.12
C GLU A 263 32.29 -0.92 23.75
N ASN A 264 32.80 -0.44 22.60
CA ASN A 264 32.49 0.90 22.12
C ASN A 264 31.01 0.99 21.69
N SER A 265 30.31 2.01 22.20
CA SER A 265 28.93 2.31 21.80
C SER A 265 28.75 2.54 20.29
N ALA A 266 29.77 3.07 19.59
CA ALA A 266 29.76 3.24 18.15
C ALA A 266 29.66 1.90 17.40
N ASP A 267 30.30 0.85 17.92
CA ASP A 267 30.27 -0.49 17.34
C ASP A 267 28.88 -1.12 17.48
N GLY A 268 28.21 -0.89 18.62
CA GLY A 268 26.84 -1.31 18.83
C GLY A 268 25.82 -0.62 17.91
N PHE A 269 26.05 0.66 17.60
CA PHE A 269 25.30 1.36 16.56
C PHE A 269 25.48 0.67 15.20
N VAL A 270 26.74 0.44 14.79
CA VAL A 270 27.06 -0.18 13.49
C VAL A 270 26.48 -1.57 13.39
N PHE A 271 26.58 -2.39 14.44
CA PHE A 271 26.00 -3.72 14.51
C PHE A 271 24.50 -3.72 14.25
N ALA A 272 23.74 -2.89 14.98
CA ALA A 272 22.29 -2.78 14.82
C ALA A 272 21.90 -2.24 13.44
N PHE A 273 22.64 -1.26 12.93
CA PHE A 273 22.41 -0.65 11.62
C PHE A 273 22.64 -1.65 10.47
N VAL A 274 23.76 -2.37 10.49
CA VAL A 274 24.08 -3.38 9.45
C VAL A 274 23.05 -4.51 9.46
N LEU A 275 22.62 -4.97 10.65
CA LEU A 275 21.55 -5.98 10.75
C LEU A 275 20.24 -5.49 10.16
N PHE A 276 19.84 -4.25 10.43
CA PHE A 276 18.65 -3.66 9.83
C PHE A 276 18.75 -3.60 8.30
N MET A 277 19.92 -3.23 7.77
CA MET A 277 20.16 -3.19 6.32
C MET A 277 19.99 -4.57 5.67
N ILE A 278 20.54 -5.63 6.28
CA ILE A 278 20.51 -7.00 5.75
C ILE A 278 19.11 -7.62 5.90
N ILE A 279 18.52 -7.56 7.11
CA ILE A 279 17.31 -8.32 7.44
C ILE A 279 16.03 -7.60 7.01
N THR A 280 16.03 -6.26 6.98
CA THR A 280 14.81 -5.48 6.73
C THR A 280 14.89 -4.68 5.44
N VAL A 281 15.95 -3.89 5.24
CA VAL A 281 16.03 -3.00 4.05
C VAL A 281 16.17 -3.82 2.78
N PHE A 282 17.07 -4.81 2.75
CA PHE A 282 17.30 -5.61 1.55
C PHE A 282 16.03 -6.34 1.04
N PRO A 283 15.28 -7.12 1.86
CA PRO A 283 14.02 -7.71 1.40
C PRO A 283 12.98 -6.67 0.97
N SER A 284 12.96 -5.52 1.64
CA SER A 284 12.03 -4.42 1.30
C SER A 284 12.37 -3.75 -0.03
N LEU A 285 13.65 -3.65 -0.39
CA LEU A 285 14.08 -3.16 -1.70
C LEU A 285 13.66 -4.14 -2.81
N VAL A 286 13.79 -5.44 -2.59
CA VAL A 286 13.26 -6.45 -3.52
C VAL A 286 11.74 -6.31 -3.66
N GLY A 287 11.03 -6.12 -2.53
CA GLY A 287 9.59 -5.83 -2.52
C GLY A 287 9.22 -4.61 -3.34
N TYR A 288 9.97 -3.51 -3.20
CA TYR A 288 9.78 -2.28 -3.99
C TYR A 288 9.93 -2.55 -5.49
N ILE A 289 10.96 -3.28 -5.91
CA ILE A 289 11.16 -3.65 -7.31
C ILE A 289 9.97 -4.47 -7.83
N LEU A 290 9.47 -5.43 -7.05
CA LEU A 290 8.30 -6.23 -7.42
C LEU A 290 7.02 -5.39 -7.57
N VAL A 291 6.82 -4.37 -6.72
CA VAL A 291 5.71 -3.41 -6.88
C VAL A 291 5.85 -2.65 -8.21
N MET A 292 7.05 -2.17 -8.53
CA MET A 292 7.28 -1.42 -9.76
C MET A 292 7.08 -2.28 -11.02
N LEU A 293 7.57 -3.53 -11.01
CA LEU A 293 7.36 -4.48 -12.11
C LEU A 293 5.87 -4.81 -12.30
N ALA A 294 5.13 -5.04 -11.21
CA ALA A 294 3.70 -5.31 -11.28
C ALA A 294 2.91 -4.10 -11.82
N LYS A 295 3.33 -2.88 -11.44
CA LYS A 295 2.74 -1.64 -11.92
C LYS A 295 3.00 -1.46 -13.42
N GLU A 296 4.22 -1.67 -13.90
CA GLU A 296 4.54 -1.61 -15.34
C GLU A 296 3.74 -2.62 -16.15
N GLU A 297 3.57 -3.85 -15.66
CA GLU A 297 2.80 -4.87 -16.38
C GLU A 297 1.30 -4.52 -16.44
N SER A 298 0.75 -3.99 -15.35
CA SER A 298 -0.64 -3.50 -15.32
C SER A 298 -0.85 -2.28 -16.21
N GLU A 299 0.10 -1.34 -16.25
CA GLU A 299 0.03 -0.15 -17.10
C GLU A 299 0.12 -0.52 -18.58
N ARG A 300 0.98 -1.48 -18.95
CA ARG A 300 1.05 -2.02 -20.32
C ARG A 300 -0.22 -2.74 -20.76
N ARG A 301 -0.92 -3.41 -19.83
CA ARG A 301 -2.15 -4.16 -20.14
C ARG A 301 -3.41 -3.31 -20.16
N ASN A 302 -3.52 -2.31 -19.28
CA ASN A 302 -4.79 -1.63 -19.04
C ASN A 302 -4.83 -0.16 -19.46
N GLY A 303 -3.72 0.43 -19.95
CA GLY A 303 -3.69 1.83 -20.42
C GLY A 303 -4.19 2.85 -19.39
N GLN A 304 -4.19 2.49 -18.10
CA GLN A 304 -4.74 3.31 -17.00
C GLN A 304 -3.73 3.41 -15.86
N ILE A 305 -3.61 4.62 -15.32
CA ILE A 305 -2.74 5.00 -14.21
C ILE A 305 -3.18 4.24 -12.94
N THR A 306 -2.45 3.19 -12.57
CA THR A 306 -2.70 2.39 -11.36
C THR A 306 -1.93 2.96 -10.16
N GLY A 307 -2.60 3.82 -9.39
CA GLY A 307 -2.14 4.33 -8.10
C GLY A 307 -3.03 3.83 -6.95
N LEU A 308 -2.49 3.80 -5.72
CA LEU A 308 -3.21 3.37 -4.52
C LEU A 308 -4.52 4.16 -4.28
N LEU A 309 -4.57 5.42 -4.73
CA LEU A 309 -5.74 6.29 -4.65
C LEU A 309 -6.61 6.27 -5.91
N SER A 310 -6.16 5.65 -7.01
CA SER A 310 -6.89 5.66 -8.29
C SER A 310 -8.34 5.18 -8.16
N PRO A 311 -8.65 4.09 -7.42
CA PRO A 311 -10.04 3.65 -7.25
C PRO A 311 -10.92 4.68 -6.51
N TYR A 312 -10.35 5.43 -5.58
CA TYR A 312 -11.09 6.47 -4.85
C TYR A 312 -11.35 7.69 -5.72
N LEU A 313 -10.35 8.14 -6.48
CA LEU A 313 -10.47 9.27 -7.39
C LEU A 313 -11.45 8.94 -8.54
N GLU A 314 -11.34 7.74 -9.10
CA GLU A 314 -12.29 7.24 -10.09
C GLU A 314 -13.73 7.24 -9.56
N LYS A 315 -13.98 6.72 -8.34
CA LYS A 315 -15.31 6.77 -7.72
C LYS A 315 -15.83 8.19 -7.53
N ARG A 316 -14.97 9.15 -7.19
CA ARG A 316 -15.34 10.56 -7.06
C ARG A 316 -15.72 11.18 -8.39
N ARG A 317 -14.98 10.89 -9.47
CA ARG A 317 -15.33 11.32 -10.83
C ARG A 317 -16.68 10.74 -11.27
N ILE A 318 -16.88 9.44 -11.11
CA ILE A 318 -18.15 8.76 -11.43
C ILE A 318 -19.31 9.37 -10.64
N PHE A 319 -19.10 9.69 -9.36
CA PHE A 319 -20.11 10.36 -8.53
C PHE A 319 -20.51 11.74 -9.08
N GLN A 320 -19.55 12.55 -9.54
CA GLN A 320 -19.85 13.85 -10.14
C GLN A 320 -20.59 13.71 -11.47
N ILE A 321 -20.17 12.77 -12.33
CA ILE A 321 -20.87 12.48 -13.60
C ILE A 321 -22.32 12.05 -13.31
N ARG A 322 -22.52 11.13 -12.37
CA ARG A 322 -23.84 10.65 -11.96
C ARG A 322 -24.77 11.78 -11.51
N ASN A 323 -24.26 12.76 -10.76
CA ASN A 323 -25.05 13.89 -10.28
C ASN A 323 -25.36 14.92 -11.39
N ALA A 324 -24.55 14.94 -12.46
CA ALA A 324 -24.71 15.85 -13.58
C ALA A 324 -25.74 15.36 -14.63
N ILE A 325 -26.20 14.11 -14.53
CA ILE A 325 -27.07 13.49 -15.53
C ILE A 325 -28.41 13.02 -14.94
N THR A 326 -29.44 13.01 -15.77
CA THR A 326 -30.81 12.60 -15.40
C THR A 326 -31.23 11.26 -15.99
N GLY A 327 -30.37 10.63 -16.82
CA GLY A 327 -30.69 9.44 -17.60
C GLY A 327 -31.10 9.76 -19.05
N GLY A 328 -31.44 8.73 -19.82
CA GLY A 328 -31.71 8.81 -21.27
C GLY A 328 -30.84 7.86 -22.09
N ARG A 329 -30.75 8.11 -23.39
CA ARG A 329 -29.80 7.46 -24.32
C ARG A 329 -28.43 8.11 -24.13
N ILE A 330 -27.49 7.33 -23.60
CA ILE A 330 -26.16 7.80 -23.23
C ILE A 330 -25.13 7.25 -24.22
N LEU A 331 -24.26 8.14 -24.71
CA LEU A 331 -22.98 7.78 -25.31
C LEU A 331 -21.86 8.02 -24.29
N ASP A 332 -21.07 6.99 -23.99
CA ASP A 332 -19.83 7.10 -23.23
C ASP A 332 -18.65 7.01 -24.22
N TYR A 333 -18.05 8.15 -24.55
CA TYR A 333 -17.01 8.25 -25.56
C TYR A 333 -15.63 8.20 -24.90
N GLY A 334 -14.89 7.11 -25.15
CA GLY A 334 -13.74 6.66 -24.37
C GLY A 334 -14.15 5.84 -23.14
N CYS A 335 -15.07 4.88 -23.31
CA CYS A 335 -15.70 4.15 -22.20
C CYS A 335 -14.78 3.18 -21.45
N GLY A 336 -13.60 2.86 -22.01
CA GLY A 336 -12.74 1.78 -21.54
C GLY A 336 -13.52 0.47 -21.39
N ASN A 337 -13.44 -0.13 -20.20
CA ASN A 337 -14.15 -1.38 -19.88
C ASN A 337 -15.64 -1.20 -19.49
N GLY A 338 -16.22 0.00 -19.64
CA GLY A 338 -17.66 0.23 -19.38
C GLY A 338 -18.03 0.48 -17.91
N LYS A 339 -17.10 0.96 -17.08
CA LYS A 339 -17.31 1.12 -15.62
C LYS A 339 -18.49 2.01 -15.24
N LEU A 340 -18.89 2.95 -16.10
CA LEU A 340 -20.02 3.84 -15.84
C LEU A 340 -21.37 3.11 -15.83
N VAL A 341 -21.51 1.99 -16.55
CA VAL A 341 -22.77 1.23 -16.68
C VAL A 341 -23.40 0.88 -15.33
N SER A 342 -22.59 0.52 -14.33
CA SER A 342 -23.13 0.12 -13.02
C SER A 342 -23.45 1.29 -12.07
N HIS A 343 -23.21 2.54 -12.48
CA HIS A 343 -23.19 3.68 -11.56
C HIS A 343 -24.09 4.85 -11.99
N ILE A 344 -24.52 4.89 -13.25
CA ILE A 344 -25.29 6.01 -13.78
C ILE A 344 -26.68 5.58 -14.24
N PRO A 345 -27.71 6.44 -14.14
CA PRO A 345 -29.02 6.14 -14.72
C PRO A 345 -28.96 6.26 -16.25
N PHE A 346 -29.61 5.34 -16.98
CA PHE A 346 -29.81 5.40 -18.42
C PHE A 346 -31.03 4.57 -18.86
N SER A 347 -31.59 4.88 -20.03
CA SER A 347 -32.56 4.03 -20.73
C SER A 347 -31.88 3.15 -21.77
N ARG A 348 -30.83 3.67 -22.43
CA ARG A 348 -29.94 2.92 -23.32
C ARG A 348 -28.53 3.48 -23.20
N TYR A 349 -27.54 2.60 -23.17
CA TYR A 349 -26.14 2.97 -23.04
C TYR A 349 -25.35 2.43 -24.23
N THR A 350 -24.55 3.30 -24.84
CA THR A 350 -23.58 2.95 -25.87
C THR A 350 -22.20 3.41 -25.42
N GLY A 351 -21.26 2.48 -25.29
CA GLY A 351 -19.86 2.78 -25.02
C GLY A 351 -18.99 2.62 -26.27
N THR A 352 -18.11 3.58 -26.54
CA THR A 352 -17.10 3.45 -27.59
C THR A 352 -15.72 3.82 -27.09
N ASP A 353 -14.68 3.17 -27.61
CA ASP A 353 -13.29 3.39 -27.23
C ASP A 353 -12.37 3.07 -28.42
N LYS A 354 -11.21 3.75 -28.47
CA LYS A 354 -10.15 3.47 -29.45
C LYS A 354 -9.44 2.15 -29.17
N ASP A 355 -9.42 1.71 -27.91
CA ASP A 355 -8.85 0.41 -27.53
C ASP A 355 -9.86 -0.71 -27.75
N PHE A 356 -9.66 -1.46 -28.84
CA PHE A 356 -10.49 -2.60 -29.18
C PHE A 356 -10.49 -3.69 -28.09
N SER A 357 -9.39 -3.86 -27.35
CA SER A 357 -9.32 -4.84 -26.26
C SER A 357 -10.22 -4.45 -25.09
N ALA A 358 -10.30 -3.16 -24.77
CA ALA A 358 -11.21 -2.63 -23.76
C ALA A 358 -12.67 -2.87 -24.15
N ILE A 359 -13.03 -2.67 -25.42
CA ILE A 359 -14.37 -2.97 -25.96
C ILE A 359 -14.71 -4.46 -25.83
N LEU A 360 -13.79 -5.36 -26.18
CA LEU A 360 -14.02 -6.80 -26.03
C LEU A 360 -14.23 -7.19 -24.56
N ASN A 361 -13.51 -6.58 -23.63
CA ASN A 361 -13.70 -6.81 -22.21
C ASN A 361 -15.03 -6.25 -21.70
N ALA A 362 -15.39 -5.03 -22.11
CA ALA A 362 -16.67 -4.41 -21.75
C ALA A 362 -17.86 -5.28 -22.19
N ARG A 363 -17.83 -5.79 -23.44
CA ARG A 363 -18.85 -6.72 -23.98
C ARG A 363 -18.98 -8.01 -23.16
N LYS A 364 -17.88 -8.50 -22.57
CA LYS A 364 -17.89 -9.69 -21.71
C LYS A 364 -18.45 -9.42 -20.31
N ILE A 365 -18.11 -8.27 -19.74
CA ILE A 365 -18.45 -7.91 -18.36
C ILE A 365 -19.90 -7.45 -18.25
N HIS A 366 -20.40 -6.74 -19.26
CA HIS A 366 -21.68 -6.06 -19.23
C HIS A 366 -22.62 -6.64 -20.29
N PHE A 367 -23.43 -7.63 -19.90
CA PHE A 367 -24.43 -8.24 -20.77
C PHE A 367 -25.84 -7.78 -20.38
N SER A 368 -26.45 -6.91 -21.18
CA SER A 368 -27.82 -6.41 -21.00
C SER A 368 -28.38 -5.92 -22.33
N GLU A 369 -29.71 -6.07 -22.54
CA GLU A 369 -30.38 -5.67 -23.79
C GLU A 369 -30.24 -4.17 -24.10
N ASN A 370 -30.11 -3.32 -23.08
CA ASN A 370 -30.03 -1.87 -23.23
C ASN A 370 -28.60 -1.32 -23.18
N VAL A 371 -27.58 -2.19 -23.25
CA VAL A 371 -26.17 -1.83 -23.18
C VAL A 371 -25.45 -2.36 -24.41
N SER A 372 -24.83 -1.47 -25.19
CA SER A 372 -24.01 -1.81 -26.33
C SER A 372 -22.60 -1.21 -26.20
N PHE A 373 -21.61 -1.92 -26.74
CA PHE A 373 -20.24 -1.43 -26.85
C PHE A 373 -19.77 -1.59 -28.28
N CYS A 374 -19.19 -0.56 -28.88
CA CYS A 374 -18.73 -0.54 -30.26
C CYS A 374 -17.34 0.04 -30.44
N SER A 375 -16.61 -0.44 -31.44
CA SER A 375 -15.34 0.19 -31.84
C SER A 375 -15.59 1.59 -32.42
N LEU A 376 -14.56 2.43 -32.51
CA LEU A 376 -14.70 3.75 -33.15
C LEU A 376 -15.16 3.65 -34.62
N GLU A 377 -14.75 2.61 -35.34
CA GLU A 377 -15.16 2.38 -36.73
C GLU A 377 -16.65 2.03 -36.81
N GLU A 378 -17.12 1.15 -35.94
CA GLU A 378 -18.55 0.80 -35.81
C GLU A 378 -19.39 2.02 -35.39
N PHE A 379 -18.88 2.83 -34.46
CA PHE A 379 -19.53 4.08 -34.02
C PHE A 379 -19.70 5.06 -35.18
N LYS A 380 -18.63 5.28 -35.98
CA LYS A 380 -18.68 6.17 -37.15
C LYS A 380 -19.71 5.74 -38.19
N GLY A 381 -19.94 4.44 -38.35
CA GLY A 381 -20.95 3.88 -39.24
C GLY A 381 -22.39 3.92 -38.71
N ASN A 382 -22.59 4.21 -37.42
CA ASN A 382 -23.92 4.39 -36.82
C ASN A 382 -24.35 5.86 -36.95
N HIS A 383 -25.65 6.18 -36.93
CA HIS A 383 -26.23 7.53 -36.92
C HIS A 383 -27.18 7.79 -35.74
N GLU A 384 -27.11 6.97 -34.69
CA GLU A 384 -27.89 7.16 -33.45
C GLU A 384 -27.62 8.54 -32.81
N GLN A 385 -28.70 9.12 -32.29
CA GLN A 385 -28.73 10.37 -31.53
C GLN A 385 -28.81 10.08 -30.03
N TYR A 386 -28.12 10.88 -29.23
CA TYR A 386 -27.98 10.69 -27.78
C TYR A 386 -28.50 11.90 -27.01
N ASP A 387 -29.21 11.64 -25.92
CA ASP A 387 -29.68 12.68 -25.01
C ASP A 387 -28.49 13.23 -24.20
N ILE A 388 -27.53 12.35 -23.88
CA ILE A 388 -26.33 12.68 -23.10
C ILE A 388 -25.08 12.04 -23.72
N ILE A 389 -24.04 12.83 -23.94
CA ILE A 389 -22.70 12.35 -24.32
C ILE A 389 -21.74 12.61 -23.15
N ILE A 390 -21.03 11.59 -22.71
CA ILE A 390 -20.09 11.65 -21.58
C ILE A 390 -18.66 11.53 -22.11
N LEU A 391 -17.81 12.45 -21.66
CA LEU A 391 -16.37 12.50 -21.91
C LEU A 391 -15.65 12.47 -20.57
N SER A 392 -15.36 11.27 -20.06
CA SER A 392 -14.77 11.07 -18.74
C SER A 392 -13.23 11.01 -18.79
N ALA A 393 -12.57 12.17 -18.71
CA ALA A 393 -11.12 12.33 -18.87
C ALA A 393 -10.58 11.79 -20.20
N VAL A 394 -11.23 12.22 -21.28
CA VAL A 394 -10.90 11.80 -22.65
C VAL A 394 -10.52 12.99 -23.52
N ILE A 395 -11.07 14.18 -23.25
CA ILE A 395 -10.89 15.37 -24.08
C ILE A 395 -9.42 15.85 -24.12
N GLU A 396 -8.69 15.70 -23.02
CA GLU A 396 -7.23 15.92 -22.91
C GLU A 396 -6.36 15.07 -23.85
N HIS A 397 -6.93 13.99 -24.37
CA HIS A 397 -6.26 13.02 -25.24
C HIS A 397 -6.62 13.21 -26.72
N PHE A 398 -7.56 14.12 -27.04
CA PHE A 398 -7.92 14.43 -28.42
C PHE A 398 -6.76 15.11 -29.13
N GLN A 399 -6.61 14.81 -30.42
CA GLN A 399 -5.66 15.52 -31.29
C GLN A 399 -6.20 16.91 -31.60
N ASP A 400 -7.47 16.99 -32.01
CA ASP A 400 -8.22 18.23 -32.20
C ASP A 400 -9.56 18.14 -31.43
N PRO A 401 -9.70 18.85 -30.29
CA PRO A 401 -10.92 18.85 -29.50
C PRO A 401 -12.09 19.53 -30.17
N PHE A 402 -11.83 20.54 -31.01
CA PHE A 402 -12.89 21.28 -31.68
C PHE A 402 -13.53 20.41 -32.77
N GLU A 403 -12.71 19.74 -33.58
CA GLU A 403 -13.19 18.82 -34.62
C GLU A 403 -13.92 17.63 -34.00
N THR A 404 -13.29 16.93 -33.05
CA THR A 404 -13.86 15.72 -32.43
C THR A 404 -15.14 16.05 -31.68
N LEU A 405 -15.16 17.13 -30.89
CA LEU A 405 -16.37 17.52 -30.18
C LEU A 405 -17.45 18.03 -31.14
N GLY A 406 -17.07 18.67 -32.24
CA GLY A 406 -17.98 19.05 -33.32
C GLY A 406 -18.70 17.83 -33.92
N GLU A 407 -17.97 16.74 -34.20
CA GLU A 407 -18.57 15.47 -34.64
C GLU A 407 -19.56 14.93 -33.60
N LEU A 408 -19.19 14.94 -32.31
CA LEU A 408 -20.06 14.48 -31.23
C LEU A 408 -21.31 15.35 -31.07
N VAL A 409 -21.21 16.67 -31.28
CA VAL A 409 -22.36 17.59 -31.26
C VAL A 409 -23.38 17.23 -32.34
N THR A 410 -22.95 16.69 -33.50
CA THR A 410 -23.89 16.21 -34.52
C THR A 410 -24.69 14.97 -34.08
N ARG A 411 -24.21 14.26 -33.06
CA ARG A 411 -24.85 13.08 -32.45
C ARG A 411 -25.64 13.41 -31.18
N LEU A 412 -25.75 14.70 -30.86
CA LEU A 412 -26.48 15.16 -29.69
C LEU A 412 -27.91 15.53 -30.07
N ASP A 413 -28.88 14.95 -29.36
CA ASP A 413 -30.30 15.29 -29.52
C ASP A 413 -30.59 16.74 -29.05
N ASN A 414 -31.76 17.28 -29.35
CA ASN A 414 -32.14 18.65 -29.02
C ASN A 414 -33.45 18.72 -28.19
N PRO A 415 -33.40 19.06 -26.89
CA PRO A 415 -32.22 19.43 -26.11
C PRO A 415 -31.40 18.20 -25.66
N GLY A 416 -30.08 18.31 -25.71
CA GLY A 416 -29.14 17.28 -25.28
C GLY A 416 -27.94 17.89 -24.58
N LYS A 417 -27.23 17.07 -23.80
CA LYS A 417 -26.11 17.53 -22.95
C LYS A 417 -24.81 16.78 -23.22
N ILE A 418 -23.70 17.50 -23.16
CA ILE A 418 -22.36 16.91 -23.10
C ILE A 418 -21.80 17.12 -21.69
N VAL A 419 -21.43 16.02 -21.03
CA VAL A 419 -20.81 16.04 -19.69
C VAL A 419 -19.33 15.71 -19.84
N ILE A 420 -18.49 16.69 -19.52
CA ILE A 420 -17.04 16.60 -19.66
C ILE A 420 -16.42 16.59 -18.27
N THR A 421 -15.52 15.64 -18.02
CA THR A 421 -14.57 15.75 -16.91
C THR A 421 -13.15 15.71 -17.46
N THR A 422 -12.26 16.53 -16.88
CA THR A 422 -10.86 16.59 -17.28
C THR A 422 -10.03 17.14 -16.11
N PRO A 423 -8.73 16.84 -15.99
CA PRO A 423 -7.87 17.46 -14.99
C PRO A 423 -7.82 18.98 -15.12
N THR A 424 -7.59 19.67 -14.01
CA THR A 424 -7.24 21.10 -14.03
C THR A 424 -5.73 21.27 -14.24
N PRO A 425 -5.25 22.48 -14.57
CA PRO A 425 -3.81 22.78 -14.60
C PRO A 425 -3.12 22.46 -13.27
N LEU A 426 -3.81 22.69 -12.14
CA LEU A 426 -3.32 22.33 -10.81
C LEU A 426 -3.23 20.81 -10.65
N GLY A 427 -4.24 20.05 -11.10
CA GLY A 427 -4.22 18.59 -11.16
C GLY A 427 -3.00 18.05 -11.90
N ASN A 428 -2.73 18.60 -13.09
CA ASN A 428 -1.57 18.24 -13.89
C ASN A 428 -0.24 18.60 -13.22
N ALA A 429 -0.15 19.75 -12.54
CA ALA A 429 1.05 20.12 -11.78
C ALA A 429 1.33 19.13 -10.63
N VAL A 430 0.30 18.70 -9.90
CA VAL A 430 0.42 17.70 -8.83
C VAL A 430 0.86 16.33 -9.37
N LEU A 431 0.30 15.91 -10.52
CA LEU A 431 0.73 14.69 -11.20
C LEU A 431 2.20 14.75 -11.62
N ARG A 432 2.69 15.89 -12.15
CA ARG A 432 4.11 16.08 -12.49
C ARG A 432 5.03 15.94 -11.27
N ILE A 433 4.68 16.56 -10.15
CA ILE A 433 5.46 16.47 -8.90
C ILE A 433 5.49 15.03 -8.40
N GLY A 434 4.34 14.36 -8.37
CA GLY A 434 4.30 12.96 -7.91
C GLY A 434 4.97 12.00 -8.91
N SER A 435 5.02 12.30 -10.20
CA SER A 435 5.79 11.54 -11.19
C SER A 435 7.29 11.67 -10.97
N PHE A 436 7.77 12.90 -10.73
CA PHE A 436 9.17 13.16 -10.40
C PHE A 436 9.64 12.45 -9.12
N ILE A 437 8.76 12.29 -8.14
CA ILE A 437 9.05 11.62 -6.86
C ILE A 437 8.79 10.10 -6.93
N GLY A 438 8.42 9.55 -8.09
CA GLY A 438 8.17 8.11 -8.29
C GLY A 438 6.84 7.59 -7.72
N ILE A 439 5.94 8.48 -7.32
CA ILE A 439 4.61 8.18 -6.78
C ILE A 439 3.61 7.91 -7.91
N PHE A 440 3.71 8.67 -9.01
CA PHE A 440 2.94 8.47 -10.24
C PHE A 440 3.86 7.99 -11.37
N SER A 441 3.34 7.23 -12.32
CA SER A 441 4.16 6.76 -13.44
C SER A 441 4.53 7.92 -14.37
N SER A 442 5.69 7.82 -15.03
CA SER A 442 6.12 8.77 -16.07
C SER A 442 5.26 8.69 -17.34
N SER A 443 4.45 7.64 -17.50
CA SER A 443 3.44 7.47 -18.56
C SER A 443 2.20 8.34 -18.35
N ALA A 444 1.76 8.56 -17.10
CA ALA A 444 0.65 9.47 -16.77
C ALA A 444 0.84 10.89 -17.32
N PHE A 445 2.10 11.32 -17.48
CA PHE A 445 2.44 12.61 -18.06
C PHE A 445 2.45 12.62 -19.60
N LYS A 446 2.81 11.50 -20.24
CA LYS A 446 2.85 11.39 -21.71
C LYS A 446 1.47 11.28 -22.34
N GLU A 447 0.44 10.94 -21.57
CA GLU A 447 -0.90 10.73 -22.09
C GLU A 447 -1.69 12.04 -22.26
N HIS A 448 -1.50 13.06 -21.41
CA HIS A 448 -2.21 14.35 -21.51
C HIS A 448 -1.61 15.26 -22.60
N ASN A 449 -2.12 15.19 -23.82
CA ASN A 449 -1.67 16.03 -24.93
C ASN A 449 -2.01 17.51 -24.72
N MET A 450 -3.12 17.81 -24.02
CA MET A 450 -3.56 19.17 -23.72
C MET A 450 -3.98 19.37 -22.27
N ILE A 451 -3.83 20.60 -21.78
CA ILE A 451 -4.25 21.03 -20.45
C ILE A 451 -5.36 22.06 -20.64
N PHE A 452 -6.56 21.74 -20.14
CA PHE A 452 -7.72 22.63 -20.25
C PHE A 452 -7.83 23.55 -19.02
N HIS A 453 -7.83 24.86 -19.23
CA HIS A 453 -8.37 25.81 -18.26
C HIS A 453 -9.89 25.92 -18.42
N LYS A 454 -10.57 26.41 -17.38
CA LYS A 454 -12.01 26.75 -17.44
C LYS A 454 -12.36 27.56 -18.70
N GLN A 455 -11.54 28.55 -19.02
CA GLN A 455 -11.77 29.45 -20.16
C GLN A 455 -11.70 28.72 -21.51
N ASP A 456 -10.87 27.68 -21.62
CA ASP A 456 -10.73 26.90 -22.85
C ASP A 456 -11.99 26.08 -23.11
N ILE A 457 -12.55 25.45 -22.07
CA ILE A 457 -13.83 24.73 -22.16
C ILE A 457 -14.96 25.68 -22.56
N PHE A 458 -14.99 26.88 -21.99
CA PHE A 458 -16.01 27.89 -22.31
C PHE A 458 -15.89 28.39 -23.74
N ARG A 459 -14.67 28.64 -24.24
CA ARG A 459 -14.43 29.02 -25.64
C ARG A 459 -14.82 27.89 -26.60
N LEU A 460 -14.47 26.65 -26.27
CA LEU A 460 -14.84 25.48 -27.06
C LEU A 460 -16.36 25.35 -27.17
N ALA A 461 -17.08 25.50 -26.06
CA ALA A 461 -18.54 25.50 -26.03
C ALA A 461 -19.13 26.63 -26.90
N GLN A 462 -18.62 27.86 -26.77
CA GLN A 462 -19.07 29.00 -27.58
C GLN A 462 -18.86 28.77 -29.08
N ASN A 463 -17.69 28.28 -29.47
CA ASN A 463 -17.37 28.02 -30.87
C ASN A 463 -18.23 26.89 -31.48
N LEU A 464 -18.72 25.98 -30.65
CA LEU A 464 -19.63 24.89 -31.05
C LEU A 464 -21.11 25.24 -30.86
N HIS A 465 -21.43 26.50 -30.57
CA HIS A 465 -22.79 26.97 -30.33
C HIS A 465 -23.51 26.24 -29.17
N LEU A 466 -22.77 25.83 -28.16
CA LEU A 466 -23.28 25.25 -26.92
C LEU A 466 -23.27 26.26 -25.78
N SER A 467 -24.23 26.15 -24.87
CA SER A 467 -24.27 26.88 -23.61
C SER A 467 -23.64 26.05 -22.48
N VAL A 468 -22.87 26.68 -21.59
CA VAL A 468 -22.36 26.02 -20.38
C VAL A 468 -23.43 26.14 -19.29
N VAL A 469 -24.14 25.06 -19.01
CA VAL A 469 -25.24 25.02 -18.02
C VAL A 469 -24.79 24.56 -16.63
N GLY A 470 -23.58 24.00 -16.53
CA GLY A 470 -22.98 23.60 -15.25
C GLY A 470 -21.46 23.62 -15.33
N TYR A 471 -20.81 24.06 -14.26
CA TYR A 471 -19.37 23.97 -14.10
C TYR A 471 -19.01 23.87 -12.62
N GLU A 472 -18.16 22.91 -12.27
CA GLU A 472 -17.63 22.77 -10.93
C GLU A 472 -16.22 22.14 -10.95
N THR A 473 -15.52 22.26 -9.83
CA THR A 473 -14.25 21.57 -9.61
C THR A 473 -14.38 20.60 -8.44
N PHE A 474 -13.73 19.45 -8.53
CA PHE A 474 -13.77 18.41 -7.50
C PHE A 474 -12.36 17.90 -7.17
N GLU A 475 -12.26 17.03 -6.16
CA GLU A 475 -10.97 16.51 -5.66
C GLU A 475 -10.00 17.63 -5.28
N PHE A 476 -10.46 18.59 -4.48
CA PHE A 476 -9.67 19.75 -4.07
C PHE A 476 -9.22 20.64 -5.24
N GLY A 477 -10.00 20.65 -6.33
CA GLY A 477 -9.71 21.47 -7.50
C GLY A 477 -8.74 20.82 -8.48
N LEU A 478 -8.39 19.54 -8.30
CA LEU A 478 -7.48 18.81 -9.20
C LEU A 478 -8.20 18.33 -10.48
N ASN A 479 -9.52 18.16 -10.43
CA ASN A 479 -10.34 17.84 -11.58
C ASN A 479 -11.51 18.84 -11.71
N GLN A 480 -12.04 18.96 -12.92
CA GLN A 480 -13.16 19.84 -13.27
C GLN A 480 -14.22 19.06 -14.03
N LEU A 481 -15.47 19.47 -13.84
CA LEU A 481 -16.65 18.98 -14.55
C LEU A 481 -17.33 20.16 -15.25
N ALA A 482 -17.70 19.99 -16.51
CA ALA A 482 -18.50 20.94 -17.27
C ALA A 482 -19.68 20.23 -17.93
N VAL A 483 -20.85 20.86 -17.91
CA VAL A 483 -22.06 20.40 -18.60
C VAL A 483 -22.40 21.42 -19.66
N LEU A 484 -22.36 20.99 -20.91
CA LEU A 484 -22.69 21.78 -22.10
C LEU A 484 -24.06 21.37 -22.62
N SER A 485 -24.86 22.32 -23.12
CA SER A 485 -26.19 22.08 -23.66
C SER A 485 -26.36 22.76 -25.02
N ASN A 486 -27.04 22.10 -25.95
CA ASN A 486 -27.47 22.71 -27.22
C ASN A 486 -28.86 23.39 -27.12
N GLU A 487 -29.46 23.40 -25.92
CA GLU A 487 -30.70 24.11 -25.65
C GLU A 487 -30.50 25.61 -25.86
N ARG A 488 -31.28 26.19 -26.80
CA ARG A 488 -31.24 27.63 -27.05
C ARG A 488 -31.92 28.33 -25.87
N GLY A 489 -31.17 29.15 -25.15
CA GLY A 489 -31.76 30.10 -24.21
C GLY A 489 -32.77 30.97 -24.95
N ILE A 490 -34.00 31.01 -24.43
CA ILE A 490 -35.09 31.87 -24.91
C ILE A 490 -34.69 33.33 -24.86
#